data_AF-A0A699SSZ1-F1
#
_entry.id   AF-A0A699SSZ1-F1
#
_cell.length_a   1.000
_cell.length_b   1.000
_cell.length_c   1.000
_cell.angle_alpha   90.00
_cell.angle_beta   90.00
_cell.angle_gamma   90.00
#
_symmetry.space_group_name_H-M   'P 1'
#
loop_
_entity.id
_entity.type
_entity.pdbx_description
1 polymer ?
#
loop_
_entity_poly.entity_id
_entity_poly.type
_entity_poly.pdbx_seq_one_letter_code
_entity_poly.pdbx_strand_id
1 'polypeptide(L)' 'MDVTDEAQVQQAVRQGQYATNVFGVLNVVRAVLPTMRQQRAGYLINISSIDAHGAFPGWGVYGSTKFALE' A
#
# COMPACT_ATOMS: atom_id res chain seq x y z
N MET A 1 27.31 -13.99 3.01
CA MET A 1 26.36 -12.90 3.31
C MET A 1 25.93 -13.09 4.75
N ASP A 2 26.04 -12.06 5.60
CA ASP A 2 25.71 -12.17 7.02
C ASP A 2 24.18 -12.18 7.21
N VAL A 3 23.67 -13.01 8.12
CA VAL A 3 22.23 -13.17 8.40
C VAL A 3 21.60 -11.85 8.89
N THR A 4 22.40 -11.01 9.55
CA THR A 4 21.98 -9.67 10.00
C THR A 4 21.62 -8.74 8.82
N ASP A 5 22.36 -8.85 7.71
CA ASP A 5 22.15 -8.03 6.50
C ASP A 5 20.84 -8.44 5.81
N GLU A 6 20.60 -9.74 5.65
CA GLU A 6 19.35 -10.26 5.08
C GLU A 6 18.12 -9.83 5.89
N ALA A 7 18.18 -9.90 7.22
CA ALA A 7 17.07 -9.50 8.08
C ALA A 7 16.74 -8.00 7.93
N GLN A 8 17.75 -7.15 7.80
CA GLN A 8 17.59 -5.71 7.58
C GLN A 8 16.99 -5.42 6.21
N VAL A 9 17.47 -6.07 5.14
CA VAL A 9 16.90 -5.95 3.80
C VAL A 9 15.43 -6.36 3.80
N GLN A 10 15.10 -7.49 4.42
CA GLN A 10 13.70 -7.95 4.51
C GLN A 10 12.82 -6.96 5.27
N GLN A 11 13.33 -6.33 6.33
CA GLN A 11 12.60 -5.30 7.04
C GLN A 11 12.37 -4.06 6.18
N ALA A 12 13.39 -3.61 5.45
CA ALA A 12 13.28 -2.47 4.54
C ALA A 12 12.27 -2.74 3.42
N VAL A 13 12.25 -3.95 2.85
CA VAL A 13 11.26 -4.38 1.83
C VAL A 13 9.84 -4.31 2.39
N ARG A 14 9.59 -4.83 3.59
CA ARG A 14 8.27 -4.77 4.24
C ARG A 14 7.82 -3.32 4.46
N GLN A 15 8.70 -2.49 4.99
CA GLN A 15 8.40 -1.06 5.22
C GLN A 15 8.13 -0.33 3.90
N GLY A 16 8.90 -0.62 2.86
CA GLY A 16 8.70 -0.08 1.51
C GLY A 16 7.32 -0.42 0.95
N GLN A 17 6.86 -1.67 1.09
CA GLN A 17 5.53 -2.06 0.60
C GLN A 17 4.42 -1.26 1.27
N TYR A 18 4.47 -1.07 2.60
CA TYR A 18 3.47 -0.28 3.31
C TYR A 18 3.57 1.21 3.01
N ALA A 19 4.79 1.75 2.93
CA ALA A 19 5.05 3.14 2.60
C ALA A 19 4.44 3.51 1.24
N THR A 20 4.58 2.64 0.24
CA THR A 20 4.02 2.87 -1.10
C THR A 20 2.52 2.57 -1.17
N ASN A 21 2.12 1.35 -0.82
CA ASN A 21 0.78 0.85 -1.15
C ASN A 21 -0.31 1.36 -0.19
N VAL A 22 0.05 1.78 1.02
CA VAL A 22 -0.91 2.24 2.04
C VAL A 22 -0.74 3.74 2.28
N PHE A 23 0.42 4.13 2.81
CA PHE A 23 0.63 5.53 3.19
C PHE A 23 0.78 6.45 1.97
N GLY A 24 1.39 5.95 0.88
CA GLY A 24 1.50 6.67 -0.38
C GLY A 24 0.13 7.02 -0.96
N VAL A 25 -0.77 6.04 -1.04
CA VAL A 25 -2.15 6.26 -1.50
C VAL A 25 -2.87 7.26 -0.59
N LEU A 26 -2.79 7.08 0.73
CA LEU A 26 -3.42 7.98 1.70
C LEU A 26 -2.92 9.43 1.52
N ASN A 27 -1.62 9.61 1.25
CA ASN A 27 -1.04 10.93 1.01
C ASN A 27 -1.55 11.55 -0.30
N VAL A 28 -1.65 10.78 -1.38
CA VAL A 28 -2.23 11.24 -2.65
C VAL A 28 -3.67 11.66 -2.47
N VAL A 29 -4.49 10.83 -1.82
CA VAL A 29 -5.89 11.14 -1.53
C VAL A 29 -6.00 12.44 -0.74
N ARG A 30 -5.22 12.60 0.35
CA ARG A 30 -5.21 13.83 1.15
C ARG A 30 -4.80 15.07 0.33
N ALA A 31 -3.87 14.93 -0.60
CA ALA A 31 -3.40 16.03 -1.42
C ALA A 31 -4.44 16.50 -2.44
N VAL A 32 -5.19 15.59 -3.07
CA VAL A 32 -6.12 15.94 -4.16
C VAL A 32 -7.56 16.17 -3.69
N LEU A 33 -7.94 15.59 -2.56
CA LEU A 33 -9.32 15.64 -2.05
C LEU A 33 -9.85 17.07 -1.81
N PRO A 34 -9.08 18.05 -1.31
CA PRO A 34 -9.58 19.42 -1.15
C PRO A 34 -10.05 20.05 -2.48
N THR A 35 -9.26 19.87 -3.54
CA THR A 35 -9.59 20.38 -4.88
C THR A 35 -10.85 19.72 -5.44
N MET A 36 -10.95 18.39 -5.34
CA MET A 36 -12.13 17.65 -5.80
C MET A 36 -13.40 18.06 -5.04
N ARG A 37 -13.29 18.29 -3.73
CA ARG A 37 -14.40 18.77 -2.88
C ARG A 37 -14.85 20.18 -3.29
N GLN A 38 -13.92 21.08 -3.58
CA GLN A 38 -14.25 22.42 -4.08
C GLN A 38 -14.98 22.37 -5.43
N GLN A 39 -14.54 21.48 -6.33
CA GLN A 39 -15.16 21.27 -7.64
C GLN A 39 -16.49 20.50 -7.55
N ARG A 40 -16.74 19.81 -6.44
CA ARG A 40 -17.84 18.83 -6.26
C ARG A 40 -17.87 17.78 -7.38
N ALA A 41 -16.70 17.44 -7.90
CA ALA A 41 -16.53 16.54 -9.03
C ALA A 41 -15.15 15.86 -8.98
N GLY A 42 -15.08 14.67 -9.57
CA GLY A 42 -13.85 13.89 -9.74
C GLY A 42 -13.97 12.46 -9.22
N TYR A 43 -13.07 11.59 -9.68
CA TYR A 43 -13.01 10.18 -9.29
C TYR A 43 -11.63 9.81 -8.74
N LEU A 44 -11.63 9.05 -7.64
CA LEU A 44 -10.44 8.40 -7.09
C LEU A 44 -10.62 6.90 -7.30
N ILE A 45 -9.72 6.30 -8.09
CA ILE A 45 -9.75 4.87 -8.39
C ILE A 45 -8.46 4.27 -7.85
N ASN A 46 -8.58 3.51 -6.77
CA ASN A 46 -7.48 2.76 -6.20
C ASN A 46 -7.37 1.39 -6.90
N ILE A 47 -6.15 0.96 -7.18
CA ILE A 47 -5.90 -0.35 -7.80
C ILE A 47 -5.43 -1.33 -6.72
N SER A 48 -6.30 -2.28 -6.41
CA SER A 48 -6.05 -3.33 -5.43
C SER A 48 -5.53 -4.63 -6.08
N SER A 49 -5.70 -5.77 -5.40
CA SER A 49 -5.38 -7.13 -5.89
C SER A 49 -6.43 -8.12 -5.39
N ILE A 50 -6.57 -9.26 -6.08
CA ILE A 50 -7.30 -10.44 -5.56
C ILE A 50 -6.73 -10.92 -4.21
N ASP A 51 -5.43 -10.65 -3.95
CA ASP A 51 -4.76 -10.94 -2.68
C ASP A 51 -5.30 -10.12 -1.50
N ALA A 52 -6.14 -9.11 -1.75
CA ALA A 52 -6.89 -8.41 -0.70
C ALA A 52 -8.07 -9.24 -0.16
N HIS A 53 -8.47 -10.32 -0.83
CA HIS A 53 -9.64 -11.11 -0.42
C HIS A 53 -9.28 -12.51 0.13
N GLY A 54 -7.99 -12.83 0.24
CA GLY A 54 -7.54 -14.13 0.74
C GLY A 54 -6.05 -14.15 1.07
N ALA A 55 -5.64 -15.11 1.90
CA ALA A 55 -4.24 -15.32 2.21
C ALA A 55 -3.61 -16.32 1.23
N PHE A 56 -2.65 -15.86 0.43
CA PHE A 56 -1.88 -16.70 -0.47
C PHE A 56 -0.49 -16.97 0.14
N PRO A 57 -0.03 -18.25 0.21
CA PRO A 57 1.30 -18.58 0.72
C PRO A 57 2.40 -17.78 0.01
N GLY A 58 3.30 -17.16 0.77
CA GLY A 58 4.38 -16.32 0.23
C GLY A 58 3.99 -14.85 -0.05
N TRP A 59 2.70 -14.50 0.00
CA TRP A 59 2.21 -13.15 -0.33
C TRP A 59 1.71 -12.35 0.86
N GLY A 60 1.90 -12.82 2.10
CA GLY A 60 1.27 -12.23 3.29
C GLY A 60 1.51 -10.72 3.46
N VAL A 61 2.75 -10.24 3.26
CA VAL A 61 3.06 -8.80 3.36
C VAL A 61 2.35 -8.02 2.26
N TYR A 62 2.52 -8.41 1.00
CA TYR A 62 1.88 -7.72 -0.12
C TYR A 62 0.35 -7.73 -0.01
N GLY A 63 -0.23 -8.91 0.23
CA GLY A 63 -1.67 -9.11 0.43
C GLY A 63 -2.22 -8.25 1.57
N SER A 64 -1.50 -8.15 2.70
CA SER A 64 -1.91 -7.25 3.79
C SER A 64 -1.94 -5.77 3.39
N THR A 65 -1.04 -5.32 2.50
CA THR A 65 -1.08 -3.93 2.01
C THR A 65 -2.24 -3.67 1.06
N LYS A 66 -2.67 -4.69 0.30
CA LYS A 66 -3.84 -4.60 -0.59
C LYS A 66 -5.15 -4.72 0.18
N PHE A 67 -5.19 -5.58 1.20
CA PHE A 67 -6.30 -5.63 2.16
C PHE A 67 -6.52 -4.28 2.84
N ALA A 68 -5.44 -3.58 3.23
CA ALA A 68 -5.54 -2.27 3.85
C ALA A 68 -6.10 -1.16 2.92
N LEU A 69 -6.21 -1.42 1.62
CA LEU A 69 -6.73 -0.48 0.62
C LEU A 69 -8.24 -0.64 0.35
N GLU A 70 -8.83 -1.77 0.76
CA GLU A 70 -10.27 -2.08 0.66
C GLU A 70 -11.06 -1.45 1.82
#